data_AF-A0A940QK69-F1
#
_entry.id   AF-A0A940QK69-F1
#
_cell.length_a   1.000
_cell.length_b   1.000
_cell.length_c   1.000
_cell.angle_alpha   90.00
_cell.angle_beta   90.00
_cell.angle_gamma   90.00
#
_symmetry.space_group_name_H-M   'P 1'
#
loop_
_entity.id
_entity.type
_entity.pdbx_description
1 polymer ?
#
loop_
_entity_poly.entity_id
_entity_poly.type
_entity_poly.pdbx_seq_one_letter_code
_entity_poly.pdbx_strand_id
1 'polypeptide(L)'
;KKILFAVVILMILVPPQVILLPQYDLFKALGVINTAWTMYLPAMTANGIRAGIMIFIFRQFFRGLPRELEDAACLDGCGPFRTFLVIMMPNALSSFLTLFLFAVVGYWKYYYVCNAFFSSNRTLALTIKNIQPVLNAALFNDASLRVSAREYVVWTQAACLMSISPMLLMYVFLQKHFTEGIERSGLTG
;
A
#
# COMPACT_ATOMS: atom_id res chain seq x y z
N LYS A 1 2.58 0.96 26.64
CA LYS A 1 1.60 0.27 25.76
C LYS A 1 0.54 1.22 25.16
N LYS A 2 -0.15 2.06 25.95
CA LYS A 2 -1.20 2.98 25.44
C LYS A 2 -0.65 4.08 24.49
N ILE A 3 0.55 4.61 24.78
CA ILE A 3 1.18 5.68 23.98
C ILE A 3 1.52 5.22 22.56
N LEU A 4 2.21 4.08 22.40
CA LEU A 4 2.57 3.54 21.07
C LEU A 4 1.33 3.28 20.21
N PHE A 5 0.24 2.79 20.81
CA PHE A 5 -1.00 2.63 20.08
C PHE A 5 -1.66 3.97 19.72
N ALA A 6 -1.58 4.97 20.60
CA ALA A 6 -2.03 6.33 20.28
C ALA A 6 -1.25 6.92 19.09
N VAL A 7 0.06 6.65 18.98
CA VAL A 7 0.87 7.03 17.80
C VAL A 7 0.34 6.37 16.53
N VAL A 8 0.00 5.08 16.57
CA VAL A 8 -0.62 4.38 15.42
C VAL A 8 -1.96 5.03 15.02
N ILE A 9 -2.77 5.42 15.98
CA ILE A 9 -4.03 6.15 15.70
C ILE A 9 -3.74 7.52 15.07
N LEU A 10 -2.75 8.26 15.58
CA LEU A 10 -2.32 9.52 14.97
C LEU A 10 -1.83 9.34 13.53
N MET A 11 -1.09 8.27 13.23
CA MET A 11 -0.68 7.95 11.86
C MET A 11 -1.85 7.69 10.90
N ILE A 12 -3.01 7.26 11.41
CA ILE A 12 -4.22 7.09 10.61
C ILE A 12 -4.91 8.44 10.38
N LEU A 13 -4.89 9.33 11.37
CA LEU A 13 -5.57 10.63 11.33
C LEU A 13 -4.80 11.68 10.52
N VAL A 14 -3.47 11.65 10.56
CA VAL A 14 -2.63 12.64 9.86
C VAL A 14 -2.69 12.38 8.36
N PRO A 15 -3.12 13.37 7.55
CA PRO A 15 -3.15 13.22 6.11
C PRO A 15 -1.72 13.06 5.53
N PRO A 16 -1.47 12.06 4.67
CA PRO A 16 -0.16 11.84 4.05
C PRO A 16 0.40 13.05 3.28
N GLN A 17 -0.49 13.94 2.82
CA GLN A 17 -0.14 15.16 2.11
C GLN A 17 0.61 16.17 3.00
N VAL A 18 0.30 16.20 4.30
CA VAL A 18 0.91 17.14 5.25
C VAL A 18 2.37 16.76 5.55
N ILE A 19 2.66 15.46 5.57
CA ILE A 19 4.01 14.93 5.86
C ILE A 19 4.90 14.84 4.61
N LEU A 20 4.37 15.12 3.42
CA LEU A 20 5.12 14.95 2.17
C LEU A 20 6.34 15.88 2.09
N LEU A 21 6.17 17.17 2.37
CA LEU A 21 7.26 18.16 2.32
C LEU A 21 8.40 17.83 3.28
N PRO A 22 8.17 17.61 4.59
CA PRO A 22 9.26 17.25 5.50
C PRO A 22 9.91 15.92 5.12
N GLN A 23 9.14 14.97 4.58
CA GLN A 23 9.69 13.71 4.07
C GLN A 23 10.59 13.91 2.84
N TYR A 24 10.27 14.87 1.97
CA TYR A 24 11.11 15.29 0.84
C TYR A 24 12.44 15.88 1.30
N ASP A 25 12.42 16.80 2.26
CA ASP A 25 13.65 17.38 2.79
C ASP A 25 14.54 16.32 3.45
N LEU A 26 13.94 15.38 4.18
CA LEU A 26 14.66 14.23 4.76
C LEU A 26 15.32 13.37 3.68
N PHE A 27 14.58 12.98 2.63
CA PHE A 27 15.12 12.15 1.56
C PHE A 27 16.14 12.86 0.69
N LYS A 28 16.01 14.19 0.54
CA LYS A 28 17.00 15.04 -0.11
C LYS A 28 18.29 15.08 0.70
N ALA A 29 18.20 15.26 2.02
CA ALA A 29 19.36 15.21 2.91
C ALA A 29 20.04 13.83 2.90
N LEU A 30 19.26 12.76 2.78
CA LEU A 30 19.78 11.38 2.64
C LEU A 30 20.30 11.06 1.24
N GLY A 31 20.11 11.94 0.24
CA GLY A 31 20.56 11.71 -1.13
C GLY A 31 19.81 10.60 -1.87
N VAL A 32 18.64 10.17 -1.39
CA VAL A 32 17.88 9.05 -1.98
C VAL A 32 16.77 9.50 -2.93
N ILE A 33 16.60 10.80 -3.16
CA ILE A 33 15.66 11.36 -4.15
C ILE A 33 15.95 10.75 -5.54
N ASN A 34 14.91 10.56 -6.36
CA ASN A 34 14.94 9.88 -7.66
C ASN A 34 15.23 8.37 -7.63
N THR A 35 15.28 7.75 -6.45
CA THR A 35 15.50 6.30 -6.32
C THR A 35 14.29 5.59 -5.72
N ALA A 36 14.16 4.28 -5.98
CA ALA A 36 13.11 3.43 -5.41
C ALA A 36 13.17 3.36 -3.86
N TRP A 37 14.30 3.73 -3.25
CA TRP A 37 14.47 3.79 -1.81
C TRP A 37 13.53 4.76 -1.11
N THR A 38 13.07 5.80 -1.81
CA THR A 38 12.05 6.73 -1.29
C THR A 38 10.72 6.04 -0.96
N MET A 39 10.47 4.87 -1.56
CA MET A 39 9.29 4.05 -1.29
C MET A 39 9.61 2.88 -0.34
N TYR A 40 10.75 2.22 -0.52
CA TYR A 40 11.11 1.05 0.31
C TYR A 40 11.47 1.42 1.74
N LEU A 41 12.17 2.53 1.98
CA LEU A 41 12.59 2.92 3.33
C LEU A 41 11.40 3.17 4.28
N PRO A 42 10.37 3.95 3.88
CA PRO A 42 9.14 4.06 4.69
C PRO A 42 8.48 2.72 4.94
N ALA A 43 8.36 1.87 3.92
CA ALA A 43 7.72 0.56 4.03
C ALA A 43 8.42 -0.33 5.06
N MET A 44 9.76 -0.38 5.03
CA MET A 44 10.57 -1.17 5.96
C MET A 44 10.52 -0.64 7.40
N THR A 45 10.35 0.67 7.58
CA THR A 45 10.35 1.33 8.90
C THR A 45 8.96 1.47 9.51
N ALA A 46 7.97 0.70 9.03
CA ALA A 46 6.57 0.78 9.46
C ALA A 46 5.95 2.19 9.31
N ASN A 47 6.53 3.03 8.46
CA ASN A 47 6.06 4.36 8.08
C ASN A 47 5.61 4.41 6.61
N GLY A 48 5.37 3.23 6.02
CA GLY A 48 4.94 3.08 4.64
C GLY A 48 3.55 3.63 4.39
N ILE A 49 3.13 3.59 3.12
CA ILE A 49 1.83 4.07 2.70
C ILE A 49 0.73 3.33 3.47
N ARG A 50 -0.06 4.08 4.23
CA ARG A 50 -1.14 3.57 5.10
C ARG A 50 -0.68 2.56 6.15
N ALA A 51 0.60 2.60 6.59
CA ALA A 51 1.11 1.67 7.60
C ALA A 51 0.30 1.71 8.92
N GLY A 52 -0.18 2.89 9.34
CA GLY A 52 -1.01 3.02 10.55
C GLY A 52 -2.25 2.12 10.54
N ILE A 53 -3.01 2.09 9.42
CA ILE A 53 -4.22 1.27 9.33
C ILE A 53 -3.89 -0.23 9.27
N MET A 54 -2.78 -0.59 8.62
CA MET A 54 -2.31 -1.98 8.54
C MET A 54 -1.92 -2.51 9.92
N ILE A 55 -1.18 -1.71 10.70
CA ILE A 55 -0.81 -2.04 12.08
C ILE A 55 -2.06 -2.15 12.95
N PHE A 56 -3.02 -1.23 12.78
CA PHE A 56 -4.29 -1.29 13.52
C PHE A 56 -5.05 -2.58 13.23
N ILE A 57 -5.23 -2.96 11.95
CA ILE A 57 -5.95 -4.17 11.56
C ILE A 57 -5.27 -5.42 12.13
N PHE A 58 -3.95 -5.57 11.97
CA PHE A 58 -3.22 -6.71 12.55
C PHE A 58 -3.38 -6.77 14.06
N ARG A 59 -3.30 -5.63 14.75
CA ARG A 59 -3.51 -5.59 16.20
C ARG A 59 -4.90 -6.04 16.59
N GLN A 60 -5.95 -5.63 15.86
CA GLN A 60 -7.31 -6.09 16.16
C GLN A 60 -7.46 -7.59 15.90
N PHE A 61 -6.86 -8.08 14.81
CA PHE A 61 -6.85 -9.51 14.48
C PHE A 61 -6.22 -10.34 15.62
N PHE A 62 -4.98 -10.04 16.01
CA PHE A 62 -4.30 -10.79 17.07
C PHE A 62 -5.00 -10.65 18.44
N ARG A 63 -5.65 -9.51 18.70
CA ARG A 63 -6.44 -9.33 19.94
C ARG A 63 -7.76 -10.13 19.93
N GLY A 64 -8.24 -10.51 18.75
CA GLY A 64 -9.43 -11.35 18.59
C GLY A 64 -9.15 -12.84 18.69
N LEU A 65 -7.88 -13.27 18.68
CA LEU A 65 -7.53 -14.69 18.84
C LEU A 65 -7.82 -15.18 20.28
N PRO A 66 -8.25 -16.44 20.45
CA PRO A 66 -8.47 -17.04 21.76
C PRO A 66 -7.18 -17.04 22.60
N ARG A 67 -7.29 -16.64 23.87
CA ARG A 67 -6.15 -16.69 24.81
C ARG A 67 -5.67 -18.11 25.11
N GLU A 68 -6.56 -19.08 24.95
CA GLU A 68 -6.29 -20.51 25.14
C GLU A 68 -5.12 -21.00 24.27
N LEU A 69 -4.90 -20.41 23.09
CA LEU A 69 -3.76 -20.72 22.24
C LEU A 69 -2.42 -20.30 22.86
N GLU A 70 -2.38 -19.17 23.57
CA GLU A 70 -1.18 -18.71 24.28
C GLU A 70 -0.94 -19.55 25.54
N ASP A 71 -2.00 -19.89 26.27
CA ASP A 71 -1.93 -20.71 27.48
C ASP A 71 -1.47 -22.14 27.17
N ALA A 72 -1.99 -22.76 26.11
CA ALA A 72 -1.54 -24.08 25.64
C ALA A 72 -0.07 -24.06 25.23
N ALA A 73 0.36 -23.02 24.49
CA ALA A 73 1.76 -22.87 24.11
C ALA A 73 2.69 -22.72 25.33
N CYS A 74 2.23 -22.01 26.36
CA CYS A 74 2.97 -21.83 27.60
C CYS A 74 3.11 -23.16 28.36
N LEU A 75 2.04 -23.98 28.40
CA LEU A 75 2.05 -25.34 28.95
C LEU A 75 3.02 -26.26 28.19
N ASP A 76 3.10 -26.12 26.86
CA ASP A 76 4.06 -26.82 26.00
C ASP A 76 5.52 -26.29 26.12
N GLY A 77 5.77 -25.33 27.02
CA GLY A 77 7.10 -24.76 27.25
C GLY A 77 7.59 -23.85 26.11
N CYS A 78 6.70 -23.37 25.24
CA CYS A 78 7.06 -22.42 24.20
C CYS A 78 7.23 -21.01 24.78
N GLY A 79 8.40 -20.41 24.53
CA GLY A 79 8.65 -19.01 24.89
C GLY A 79 7.81 -18.03 24.05
N PRO A 80 7.56 -16.79 24.54
CA PRO A 80 6.62 -15.85 23.91
C PRO A 80 6.90 -15.54 22.43
N PHE A 81 8.18 -15.46 22.05
CA PHE A 81 8.58 -15.23 20.67
C PHE A 81 8.25 -16.42 19.76
N ARG A 82 8.47 -17.64 20.25
CA ARG A 82 8.14 -18.88 19.53
C ARG A 82 6.63 -19.04 19.42
N THR A 83 5.88 -18.75 20.49
CA THR A 83 4.41 -18.75 20.49
C THR A 83 3.87 -17.80 19.42
N PHE A 84 4.42 -16.59 19.34
CA PHE A 84 4.02 -15.64 18.29
C PHE A 84 4.30 -16.16 16.87
N LEU A 85 5.54 -16.60 16.59
CA LEU A 85 5.95 -17.01 15.24
C LEU A 85 5.32 -18.32 14.77
N VAL A 86 5.19 -19.30 15.67
CA VAL A 86 4.81 -20.67 15.30
C VAL A 86 3.32 -20.92 15.49
N ILE A 87 2.67 -20.24 16.43
CA ILE A 87 1.27 -20.52 16.77
C ILE A 87 0.37 -19.35 16.35
N MET A 88 0.70 -18.11 16.71
CA MET A 88 -0.17 -16.98 16.37
C MET A 88 -0.07 -16.55 14.90
N MET A 89 1.14 -16.47 14.35
CA MET A 89 1.37 -15.96 13.00
C MET A 89 0.70 -16.80 11.89
N PRO A 90 0.73 -18.14 11.90
CA PRO A 90 0.05 -18.93 10.86
C PRO A 90 -1.47 -18.72 10.84
N ASN A 91 -2.08 -18.48 12.01
CA ASN A 91 -3.50 -18.15 12.08
C ASN A 91 -3.83 -16.81 11.40
N ALA A 92 -2.86 -15.91 11.30
CA ALA A 92 -3.02 -14.61 10.63
C ALA A 92 -2.82 -14.66 9.11
N LEU A 93 -2.59 -15.83 8.49
CA LEU A 93 -2.28 -15.93 7.06
C LEU A 93 -3.35 -15.27 6.17
N SER A 94 -4.63 -15.48 6.46
CA SER A 94 -5.76 -14.85 5.75
C SER A 94 -5.73 -13.33 5.89
N SER A 95 -5.36 -12.83 7.07
CA SER A 95 -5.18 -11.40 7.34
C SER A 95 -3.98 -10.83 6.57
N PHE A 96 -2.86 -11.55 6.51
CA PHE A 96 -1.71 -11.18 5.69
C PHE A 96 -2.06 -11.02 4.22
N LEU A 97 -2.85 -11.95 3.65
CA LEU A 97 -3.28 -11.85 2.26
C LEU A 97 -4.14 -10.59 1.99
N THR A 98 -5.07 -10.30 2.90
CA THR A 98 -5.93 -9.12 2.82
C THR A 98 -5.13 -7.82 2.89
N LEU A 99 -4.18 -7.76 3.83
CA LEU A 99 -3.32 -6.60 4.03
C LEU A 99 -2.33 -6.42 2.88
N PHE A 100 -1.83 -7.52 2.32
CA PHE A 100 -1.01 -7.52 1.10
C PHE A 100 -1.78 -6.90 -0.07
N LEU A 101 -3.03 -7.30 -0.31
CA LEU A 101 -3.89 -6.71 -1.33
C LEU A 101 -4.08 -5.19 -1.11
N PHE A 102 -4.41 -4.78 0.12
CA PHE A 102 -4.56 -3.36 0.44
C PHE A 102 -3.26 -2.57 0.26
N ALA A 103 -2.11 -3.19 0.57
CA ALA A 103 -0.81 -2.58 0.34
C ALA A 103 -0.56 -2.39 -1.16
N VAL A 104 -0.70 -3.45 -1.98
CA VAL A 104 -0.48 -3.38 -3.43
C VAL A 104 -1.38 -2.33 -4.07
N VAL A 105 -2.67 -2.34 -3.76
CA VAL A 105 -3.63 -1.33 -4.25
C VAL A 105 -3.28 0.07 -3.76
N GLY A 106 -2.79 0.19 -2.53
CA GLY A 106 -2.31 1.44 -1.96
C GLY A 106 -1.14 2.02 -2.74
N TYR A 107 -0.07 1.25 -2.91
CA TYR A 107 1.13 1.68 -3.63
C TYR A 107 0.85 1.91 -5.13
N TRP A 108 -0.02 1.11 -5.75
CA TRP A 108 -0.38 1.24 -7.17
C TRP A 108 -1.07 2.56 -7.50
N LYS A 109 -1.96 3.03 -6.61
CA LYS A 109 -2.72 4.28 -6.80
C LYS A 109 -1.91 5.54 -6.45
N TYR A 110 -0.74 5.40 -5.84
CA TYR A 110 -0.05 6.50 -5.17
C TYR A 110 0.83 7.35 -6.10
N TYR A 111 0.20 8.02 -7.07
CA TYR A 111 0.88 8.86 -8.06
C TYR A 111 1.49 10.14 -7.47
N TYR A 112 0.92 10.66 -6.38
CA TYR A 112 1.31 11.94 -5.78
C TYR A 112 2.74 11.90 -5.21
N VAL A 113 3.07 10.81 -4.50
CA VAL A 113 4.41 10.51 -3.97
C VAL A 113 5.40 10.34 -5.11
N CYS A 114 5.02 9.60 -6.16
CA CYS A 114 5.89 9.44 -7.32
C CYS A 114 6.23 10.78 -7.98
N ASN A 115 5.25 11.68 -8.13
CA ASN A 115 5.46 13.01 -8.69
C ASN A 115 6.32 13.93 -7.80
N ALA A 116 6.33 13.72 -6.48
CA ALA A 116 7.13 14.51 -5.56
C ALA A 116 8.60 14.05 -5.50
N PHE A 117 8.84 12.74 -5.50
CA PHE A 117 10.18 12.17 -5.26
C PHE A 117 10.94 11.74 -6.52
N PHE A 118 10.27 11.65 -7.67
CA PHE A 118 10.89 11.29 -8.95
C PHE A 118 10.74 12.40 -9.98
N SER A 119 11.86 12.96 -10.40
CA SER A 119 12.00 13.99 -11.43
C SER A 119 12.18 13.39 -12.84
N SER A 120 12.77 12.20 -12.95
CA SER A 120 13.10 11.55 -14.24
C SER A 120 12.45 10.17 -14.44
N ASN A 121 12.08 9.45 -13.38
CA ASN A 121 11.52 8.11 -13.49
C ASN A 121 10.00 8.18 -13.66
N ARG A 122 9.53 7.80 -14.85
CA ARG A 122 8.12 7.82 -15.24
C ARG A 122 7.41 6.58 -14.69
N THR A 123 6.80 6.69 -13.52
CA THR A 123 5.84 5.65 -13.08
C THR A 123 4.59 5.73 -13.94
N LEU A 124 3.89 4.60 -14.12
CA LEU A 124 2.70 4.54 -14.99
C LEU A 124 1.66 5.61 -14.61
N ALA A 125 1.46 5.84 -13.31
CA ALA A 125 0.50 6.82 -12.82
C ALA A 125 0.93 8.27 -13.07
N LEU A 126 2.24 8.55 -13.11
CA LEU A 126 2.82 9.83 -13.53
C LEU A 126 2.63 10.06 -15.03
N THR A 127 2.81 9.02 -15.85
CA THR A 127 2.60 9.08 -17.30
C THR A 127 1.13 9.34 -17.64
N ILE A 128 0.19 8.75 -16.88
CA ILE A 128 -1.26 9.00 -17.07
C ILE A 128 -1.63 10.43 -16.66
N LYS A 129 -1.05 10.97 -15.58
CA LYS A 129 -1.27 12.38 -15.20
C LYS A 129 -0.69 13.34 -16.25
N ASN A 130 0.48 13.03 -16.77
CA ASN A 130 1.21 13.85 -17.75
C ASN A 130 0.94 13.40 -19.19
N ILE A 131 -0.19 12.75 -19.46
CA ILE A 131 -0.47 12.16 -20.77
C ILE A 131 -0.49 13.22 -21.87
N GLN A 132 -0.92 14.44 -21.54
CA GLN A 132 -1.02 15.57 -22.47
C GLN A 132 0.35 16.02 -23.03
N PRO A 133 1.35 16.41 -22.21
CA PRO A 133 2.68 16.76 -22.73
C PRO A 133 3.42 15.56 -23.32
N VAL A 134 3.22 14.34 -22.80
CA VAL A 134 3.89 13.13 -23.30
C VAL A 134 3.36 12.72 -24.68
N LEU A 135 2.04 12.74 -24.90
CA LEU A 135 1.42 12.45 -26.19
C LEU A 135 1.72 13.54 -27.22
N ASN A 136 1.68 14.81 -26.84
CA ASN A 136 2.01 15.91 -27.75
C ASN A 136 3.47 15.80 -28.24
N ALA A 137 4.40 15.48 -27.34
CA ALA A 137 5.79 15.24 -27.71
C ALA A 137 5.99 13.96 -28.53
N ALA A 138 5.31 12.87 -28.20
CA ALA A 138 5.52 11.56 -28.83
C ALA A 138 4.83 11.38 -30.19
N LEU A 139 3.65 12.00 -30.40
CA LEU A 139 2.87 11.85 -31.63
C LEU A 139 3.09 12.98 -32.63
N PHE A 140 3.39 14.19 -32.17
CA PHE A 140 3.35 15.38 -33.03
C PHE A 140 4.68 16.12 -33.15
N ASN A 141 5.74 15.71 -32.42
CA ASN A 141 7.07 16.34 -32.41
C ASN A 141 7.05 17.87 -32.16
N ASP A 142 5.90 18.41 -31.75
CA ASP A 142 5.64 19.83 -31.64
C ASP A 142 4.64 20.04 -30.50
N ALA A 143 5.06 20.77 -29.48
CA ALA A 143 4.28 21.04 -28.29
C ALA A 143 3.15 22.07 -28.53
N SER A 144 3.04 22.61 -29.75
CA SER A 144 2.12 23.70 -30.11
C SER A 144 0.76 23.25 -30.63
N LEU A 145 0.59 21.97 -31.00
CA LEU A 145 -0.70 21.45 -31.49
C LEU A 145 -1.65 21.17 -30.32
N ARG A 146 -2.71 21.98 -30.23
CA ARG A 146 -3.76 21.88 -29.21
C ARG A 146 -4.69 20.72 -29.54
N VAL A 147 -4.47 19.55 -28.94
CA VAL A 147 -5.44 18.45 -28.91
C VAL A 147 -6.79 18.97 -28.40
N SER A 148 -7.89 18.61 -29.07
CA SER A 148 -9.20 19.08 -28.67
C SER A 148 -9.54 18.60 -27.25
N ALA A 149 -10.22 19.44 -26.45
CA ALA A 149 -10.56 19.09 -25.07
C ALA A 149 -11.39 17.79 -24.96
N ARG A 150 -12.12 17.43 -26.03
CA ARG A 150 -12.92 16.20 -26.10
C ARG A 150 -12.04 14.95 -26.30
N GLU A 151 -11.06 14.98 -27.20
CA GLU A 151 -10.13 13.86 -27.41
C GLU A 151 -9.28 13.58 -26.17
N TYR A 152 -8.85 14.65 -25.48
CA TYR A 152 -8.12 14.54 -24.22
C TYR A 152 -8.90 13.79 -23.13
N VAL A 153 -10.19 14.10 -22.96
CA VAL A 153 -11.05 13.40 -22.00
C VAL A 153 -11.18 11.93 -22.35
N VAL A 154 -11.40 11.60 -23.63
CA VAL A 154 -11.52 10.20 -24.07
C VAL A 154 -10.24 9.40 -23.79
N TRP A 155 -9.07 9.96 -24.09
CA TRP A 155 -7.79 9.28 -23.86
C TRP A 155 -7.46 9.13 -22.38
N THR A 156 -7.77 10.13 -21.56
CA THR A 156 -7.56 10.05 -20.11
C THR A 156 -8.45 8.97 -19.49
N GLN A 157 -9.71 8.87 -19.92
CA GLN A 157 -10.62 7.82 -19.45
C GLN A 157 -10.17 6.42 -19.89
N ALA A 158 -9.72 6.26 -21.14
CA ALA A 158 -9.15 5.00 -21.61
C ALA A 158 -7.89 4.59 -20.82
N ALA A 159 -7.00 5.54 -20.53
CA ALA A 159 -5.81 5.32 -19.72
C ALA A 159 -6.15 4.93 -18.27
N CYS A 160 -7.19 5.55 -17.68
CA CYS A 160 -7.71 5.15 -16.37
C CYS A 160 -8.19 3.69 -16.37
N LEU A 161 -8.94 3.26 -17.39
CA LEU A 161 -9.40 1.87 -17.52
C LEU A 161 -8.22 0.90 -17.60
N MET A 162 -7.23 1.18 -18.44
CA MET A 162 -6.01 0.37 -18.56
C MET A 162 -5.21 0.31 -17.25
N SER A 163 -5.18 1.39 -16.48
CA SER A 163 -4.50 1.45 -15.17
C SER A 163 -5.18 0.58 -14.11
N ILE A 164 -6.50 0.43 -14.20
CA ILE A 164 -7.30 -0.37 -13.27
C ILE A 164 -7.27 -1.87 -13.65
N SER A 165 -7.15 -2.21 -14.93
CA SER A 165 -7.12 -3.59 -15.44
C SER A 165 -6.19 -4.55 -14.66
N PRO A 166 -4.90 -4.25 -14.40
CA PRO A 166 -4.03 -5.17 -13.67
C PRO A 166 -4.45 -5.37 -12.21
N MET A 167 -5.02 -4.35 -11.57
CA MET A 167 -5.55 -4.47 -10.21
C MET A 167 -6.80 -5.35 -10.19
N LEU A 168 -7.67 -5.25 -11.20
CA LEU A 168 -8.83 -6.13 -11.35
C LEU A 168 -8.41 -7.58 -11.61
N LEU A 169 -7.46 -7.81 -12.50
CA LEU A 169 -6.94 -9.15 -12.76
C LEU A 169 -6.36 -9.78 -11.49
N MET A 170 -5.51 -9.04 -10.77
CA MET A 170 -4.98 -9.49 -9.48
C MET A 170 -6.11 -9.85 -8.50
N TYR A 171 -7.15 -9.01 -8.39
CA TYR A 171 -8.29 -9.28 -7.52
C TYR A 171 -9.02 -10.58 -7.91
N VAL A 172 -9.29 -10.82 -9.20
CA VAL A 172 -9.96 -12.05 -9.67
C VAL A 172 -9.16 -13.30 -9.30
N PHE A 173 -7.83 -13.29 -9.43
CA PHE A 173 -6.99 -14.42 -9.05
C PHE A 173 -6.89 -14.61 -7.52
N LEU A 174 -6.86 -13.52 -6.76
CA LEU A 174 -6.71 -13.58 -5.30
C LEU A 174 -8.05 -13.77 -4.56
N GLN A 175 -9.19 -13.49 -5.21
CA GLN A 175 -10.53 -13.61 -4.62
C GLN A 175 -10.79 -15.01 -4.07
N LYS A 176 -10.37 -16.07 -4.76
CA LYS A 176 -10.56 -17.46 -4.30
C LYS A 176 -9.88 -17.72 -2.95
N HIS A 177 -8.65 -17.24 -2.79
CA HIS A 177 -7.87 -17.36 -1.55
C HIS A 177 -8.44 -16.49 -0.42
N PHE A 178 -9.11 -15.38 -0.76
CA PHE A 178 -9.79 -14.53 0.21
C PHE A 178 -11.03 -15.22 0.81
N THR A 179 -11.84 -15.89 0.00
CA THR A 179 -12.98 -16.70 0.48
C THR A 179 -12.53 -17.89 1.33
N GLU A 180 -11.53 -18.65 0.90
CA GLU A 180 -11.00 -19.80 1.66
C GLU A 180 -10.37 -19.38 3.00
N GLY A 181 -9.77 -18.19 3.05
CA GLY A 181 -9.15 -17.64 4.25
C GLY A 181 -10.15 -17.20 5.32
N ILE A 182 -11.33 -16.72 4.91
CA ILE A 182 -12.43 -16.37 5.82
C ILE A 182 -13.05 -17.66 6.39
N GLU A 183 -13.27 -18.66 5.54
CA GLU A 183 -13.82 -19.98 5.94
C GLU A 183 -12.91 -20.73 6.93
N ARG A 184 -11.57 -20.72 6.71
CA ARG A 184 -10.61 -21.32 7.65
C ARG A 184 -10.50 -20.62 9.01
N SER A 185 -10.92 -19.36 9.11
CA SER A 185 -10.86 -18.61 10.37
C SER A 185 -12.01 -18.96 11.34
N GLY A 186 -12.94 -19.85 10.95
CA GLY A 186 -13.94 -20.42 11.86
C GLY A 186 -14.87 -19.40 12.51
N LEU A 187 -15.03 -18.21 11.91
CA LEU A 187 -15.84 -17.11 12.45
C LEU A 187 -17.26 -17.04 11.86
N THR A 188 -17.65 -18.03 11.06
CA THR A 188 -19.03 -18.21 10.63
C THR A 188 -19.47 -19.62 10.97
N GLY A 189 -20.33 -19.72 11.99
CA GLY A 189 -21.34 -20.77 12.21
C GLY A 189 -20.90 -22.22 12.04
#